data_AF-A0A523GSC3-F1
#
_entry.id   AF-A0A523GSC3-F1
#
_cell.length_a   1.000
_cell.length_b   1.000
_cell.length_c   1.000
_cell.angle_alpha   90.00
_cell.angle_beta   90.00
_cell.angle_gamma   90.00
#
_symmetry.space_group_name_H-M   'P 1'
#
loop_
_entity.id
_entity.type
_entity.pdbx_description
1 polymer ?
#
loop_
_entity_poly.entity_id
_entity_poly.type
_entity_poly.pdbx_seq_one_letter_code
_entity_poly.pdbx_strand_id
1 'polypeptide(L)'
;MKGWKPDIDRTKAGEVAASVEFRFSQRLSDETTAHETGIFHYSAKPEDGELNEYYIFFEGLLVKKGGEWKMLMEYQKSTATAEDFAALEPIK
;
A
#
# COMPACT_ATOMS: atom_id res chain seq x y z
N MET A 1 -10.53 -16.33 -8.65
CA MET A 1 -9.97 -15.03 -9.09
C MET A 1 -10.68 -14.52 -10.36
N LYS A 2 -11.99 -14.28 -10.32
CA LYS A 2 -12.75 -13.62 -11.41
C LYS A 2 -13.13 -12.22 -10.90
N GLY A 3 -12.37 -11.20 -11.27
CA GLY A 3 -12.63 -9.81 -10.84
C GLY A 3 -11.44 -8.87 -11.08
N TRP A 4 -10.23 -9.34 -10.78
CA TRP A 4 -9.01 -8.52 -10.84
C TRP A 4 -8.72 -7.89 -12.21
N LYS A 5 -8.87 -8.64 -13.30
CA LYS A 5 -8.59 -8.10 -14.64
C LYS A 5 -9.55 -6.96 -15.04
N PRO A 6 -10.88 -7.13 -14.93
CA PRO A 6 -11.83 -6.04 -15.11
C PRO A 6 -11.49 -4.80 -14.28
N ASP A 7 -11.18 -4.96 -12.99
CA ASP A 7 -10.87 -3.81 -12.11
C ASP A 7 -9.61 -3.06 -12.57
N ILE A 8 -8.55 -3.80 -12.95
CA ILE A 8 -7.33 -3.22 -13.52
C ILE A 8 -7.62 -2.47 -14.83
N ASP A 9 -8.42 -3.06 -15.72
CA ASP A 9 -8.74 -2.46 -17.02
C ASP A 9 -9.55 -1.15 -16.83
N ARG A 10 -10.47 -1.10 -15.87
CA ARG A 10 -11.25 0.09 -15.52
C ARG A 10 -10.41 1.20 -14.88
N THR A 11 -9.49 0.85 -13.97
CA THR A 11 -8.52 1.82 -13.43
C THR A 11 -7.64 2.40 -14.54
N LYS A 12 -7.18 1.58 -15.50
CA LYS A 12 -6.42 2.05 -16.67
C LYS A 12 -7.22 2.96 -17.60
N ALA A 13 -8.53 2.70 -17.74
CA ALA A 13 -9.43 3.53 -18.50
C ALA A 13 -9.80 4.85 -17.80
N GLY A 14 -9.41 5.02 -16.52
CA GLY A 14 -9.71 6.22 -15.72
C GLY A 14 -11.08 6.22 -15.06
N GLU A 15 -11.86 5.14 -15.18
CA GLU A 15 -13.20 4.99 -14.59
C GLU A 15 -13.16 4.89 -13.05
N VAL A 16 -12.01 4.50 -12.51
CA VAL A 16 -11.76 4.41 -11.07
C VAL A 16 -10.43 5.09 -10.78
N ALA A 17 -10.48 6.18 -10.01
CA ALA A 17 -9.29 6.82 -9.48
C ALA A 17 -8.91 6.11 -8.16
N ALA A 18 -7.76 5.45 -8.14
CA ALA A 18 -7.23 4.77 -6.95
C ALA A 18 -5.84 5.30 -6.60
N SER A 19 -5.54 5.41 -5.30
CA SER A 19 -4.23 5.80 -4.80
C SER A 19 -3.85 5.00 -3.57
N VAL A 20 -2.55 4.88 -3.33
CA VAL A 20 -2.00 4.26 -2.12
C VAL A 20 -0.87 5.14 -1.57
N GLU A 21 -0.93 5.44 -0.28
CA GLU A 21 0.12 6.15 0.46
C GLU A 21 0.63 5.25 1.58
N PHE A 22 1.96 5.20 1.75
CA PHE A 22 2.61 4.41 2.80
C PHE A 22 3.24 5.32 3.83
N ARG A 23 3.04 5.00 5.11
CA ARG A 23 3.77 5.60 6.23
C ARG A 23 4.37 4.50 7.08
N PHE A 24 5.67 4.60 7.33
CA PHE A 24 6.42 3.53 7.98
C PHE A 24 6.75 3.93 9.41
N SER A 25 6.48 3.03 10.35
CA SER A 25 6.92 3.17 11.73
C SER A 25 8.34 2.61 11.94
N GLN A 26 8.75 1.66 11.09
CA GLN A 26 10.07 1.06 11.16
C GLN A 26 10.52 0.54 9.80
N ARG A 27 11.82 0.72 9.51
CA ARG A 27 12.52 0.00 8.44
C ARG A 27 13.80 -0.59 9.01
N LEU A 28 13.97 -1.90 8.83
CA LEU A 28 15.20 -2.64 9.11
C LEU A 28 15.75 -3.12 7.76
N SER A 29 16.95 -2.72 7.38
CA SER A 29 17.50 -3.07 6.06
C SER A 29 19.00 -3.26 6.06
N ASP A 30 19.47 -4.09 5.15
CA ASP A 30 20.86 -4.19 4.71
C ASP A 30 20.98 -3.89 3.21
N GLU A 31 22.12 -4.23 2.61
CA GLU A 31 22.39 -3.98 1.19
C GLU A 31 21.43 -4.71 0.24
N THR A 32 20.82 -5.81 0.68
CA THR A 32 20.10 -6.78 -0.14
C THR A 32 18.69 -7.14 0.35
N THR A 33 18.36 -6.87 1.61
CA THR A 33 17.06 -7.19 2.22
C THR A 33 16.52 -6.02 3.03
N ALA A 34 15.19 -5.91 3.12
CA ALA A 34 14.54 -4.97 4.01
C ALA A 34 13.26 -5.57 4.59
N HIS A 35 13.00 -5.26 5.86
CA HIS A 35 11.73 -5.47 6.54
C HIS A 35 11.15 -4.11 6.91
N GLU A 36 9.91 -3.88 6.52
CA GLU A 36 9.19 -2.62 6.74
C GLU A 36 7.91 -2.88 7.52
N THR A 37 7.64 -2.04 8.52
CA THR A 37 6.39 -2.05 9.28
C THR A 37 5.76 -0.67 9.17
N GLY A 38 4.45 -0.62 8.96
CA GLY A 38 3.77 0.66 8.81
C GLY A 38 2.28 0.53 8.62
N ILE A 39 1.69 1.60 8.08
CA ILE A 39 0.31 1.66 7.65
C ILE A 39 0.30 2.10 6.19
N PHE A 40 -0.53 1.47 5.36
CA PHE A 40 -0.89 2.03 4.07
C PHE A 40 -2.32 2.57 4.10
N HIS A 41 -2.52 3.70 3.44
CA HIS A 41 -3.83 4.28 3.15
C HIS A 41 -4.15 4.02 1.69
N TYR A 42 -5.14 3.17 1.43
CA TYR A 42 -5.68 2.95 0.09
C TYR A 42 -6.99 3.71 -0.08
N SER A 43 -7.09 4.52 -1.12
CA SER A 43 -8.32 5.24 -1.47
C SER A 43 -8.74 4.91 -2.89
N ALA A 44 -10.04 4.73 -3.10
CA ALA A 44 -10.63 4.43 -4.40
C ALA A 44 -11.95 5.17 -4.58
N LYS A 45 -12.03 5.93 -5.68
CA LYS A 45 -13.23 6.67 -6.08
C LYS A 45 -13.67 6.23 -7.48
N PRO A 46 -14.81 5.53 -7.61
CA PRO A 46 -15.48 5.33 -8.88
C PRO A 46 -16.03 6.66 -9.42
N GLU A 47 -16.17 6.80 -10.74
CA GLU A 47 -16.70 8.01 -11.40
C GLU A 47 -18.03 8.50 -10.77
N ASP A 48 -18.94 7.57 -10.47
CA ASP A 48 -20.29 7.87 -9.97
C ASP A 48 -20.48 7.47 -8.50
N GLY A 49 -19.39 7.17 -7.80
CA GLY A 49 -19.41 6.51 -6.49
C GLY A 49 -18.87 7.35 -5.35
N GLU A 50 -19.11 6.87 -4.13
CA GLU A 50 -18.47 7.42 -2.93
C GLU A 50 -16.98 7.05 -2.87
N LEU A 51 -16.21 7.91 -2.19
CA LEU A 51 -14.81 7.64 -1.88
C LEU A 51 -14.74 6.51 -0.85
N ASN A 52 -14.02 5.44 -1.17
CA ASN A 52 -13.74 4.36 -0.24
C ASN A 52 -12.31 4.51 0.25
N GLU A 53 -12.12 4.52 1.57
CA GLU A 53 -10.82 4.67 2.23
C GLU A 53 -10.56 3.50 3.17
N TYR A 54 -9.34 2.98 3.12
CA TYR A 54 -8.89 1.86 3.93
C TYR A 54 -7.51 2.14 4.49
N TYR A 55 -7.38 2.08 5.80
CA TYR A 55 -6.10 2.18 6.52
C TYR A 55 -5.76 0.80 7.07
N ILE A 56 -4.57 0.29 6.76
CA ILE A 56 -4.19 -1.08 7.09
C ILE A 56 -2.79 -1.11 7.69
N PHE A 57 -2.66 -1.66 8.90
CA PHE A 57 -1.36 -2.04 9.44
C PHE A 57 -0.77 -3.16 8.61
N PHE A 58 0.46 -3.00 8.15
CA PHE A 58 1.12 -3.99 7.29
C PHE A 58 2.58 -4.22 7.67
N GLU A 59 3.07 -5.39 7.26
CA GLU A 59 4.48 -5.74 7.21
C GLU A 59 4.88 -6.05 5.75
N GLY A 60 6.04 -5.54 5.34
CA GLY A 60 6.61 -5.76 4.02
C GLY A 60 7.97 -6.45 4.13
N LEU A 61 8.18 -7.52 3.36
CA LEU A 61 9.50 -8.14 3.18
C LEU A 61 10.00 -7.88 1.76
N LEU A 62 11.17 -7.28 1.63
CA LEU A 62 11.75 -6.86 0.36
C LEU A 62 13.13 -7.49 0.15
N VAL A 63 13.44 -7.77 -1.11
CA VAL A 63 14.76 -8.21 -1.57
C VAL A 63 15.23 -7.34 -2.72
N LYS A 64 16.53 -7.04 -2.77
CA LYS A 64 17.15 -6.31 -3.87
C LYS A 64 17.64 -7.28 -4.92
N LYS A 65 17.06 -7.26 -6.12
CA LYS A 65 17.44 -8.10 -7.26
C LYS A 65 17.76 -7.24 -8.47
N GLY A 66 18.95 -7.43 -9.05
CA GLY A 66 19.40 -6.63 -10.20
C GLY A 66 19.50 -5.13 -9.90
N GLY A 67 19.78 -4.76 -8.65
CA GLY A 67 19.83 -3.36 -8.21
C GLY A 67 18.46 -2.76 -7.82
N GLU A 68 17.36 -3.47 -8.04
CA GLU A 68 16.01 -2.99 -7.76
C GLU A 68 15.41 -3.69 -6.53
N TRP A 69 14.74 -2.92 -5.67
CA TRP A 69 13.94 -3.48 -4.58
C TRP A 69 12.67 -4.13 -5.13
N LYS A 70 12.39 -5.35 -4.69
CA LYS A 70 11.17 -6.10 -4.99
C LYS A 70 10.53 -6.52 -3.67
N MET A 71 9.25 -6.22 -3.51
CA MET A 71 8.46 -6.76 -2.40
C MET A 71 8.21 -8.25 -2.66
N LEU A 72 8.66 -9.09 -1.75
CA LEU A 72 8.47 -10.53 -1.78
C LEU A 72 7.16 -10.91 -1.07
N MET A 73 6.80 -10.17 -0.02
CA MET A 73 5.60 -10.39 0.77
C MET A 73 5.06 -9.07 1.32
N GLU A 74 3.74 -8.95 1.31
CA GLU A 74 2.96 -7.96 2.03
C GLU A 74 2.02 -8.73 2.97
N TYR A 75 2.04 -8.42 4.25
CA TYR A 75 1.15 -9.01 5.25
C TYR A 75 0.28 -7.93 5.88
N GLN A 76 -1.00 -7.94 5.53
CA GLN A 76 -2.02 -7.05 6.10
C GLN A 76 -2.46 -7.59 7.46
N LYS A 77 -2.01 -6.94 8.54
CA LYS A 77 -2.20 -7.41 9.92
C LYS A 77 -3.60 -7.13 10.45
N SER A 78 -4.05 -5.89 10.27
CA SER A 78 -5.32 -5.41 10.80
C SER A 78 -5.70 -4.07 10.20
N THR A 79 -6.97 -3.68 10.39
CA THR A 79 -7.43 -2.33 10.10
C THR A 79 -6.78 -1.32 11.05
N ALA A 80 -6.48 -0.14 10.52
CA ALA A 80 -6.03 1.04 11.24
C ALA A 80 -7.08 2.16 11.10
N THR A 81 -6.83 3.28 11.76
CA THR A 81 -7.61 4.51 11.61
C THR A 81 -6.83 5.61 10.88
N ALA A 82 -7.54 6.65 10.45
CA ALA A 82 -6.90 7.86 9.93
C ALA A 82 -5.99 8.54 10.97
N GLU A 83 -6.35 8.46 12.25
CA GLU A 83 -5.54 8.97 13.36
C GLU A 83 -4.24 8.18 13.54
N ASP A 84 -4.30 6.85 13.48
CA ASP A 84 -3.11 5.98 13.50
C ASP A 84 -2.17 6.31 12.34
N PHE A 85 -2.73 6.52 11.15
CA PHE A 85 -1.97 6.91 9.96
C PHE A 85 -1.33 8.29 10.10
N ALA A 86 -2.09 9.26 10.64
CA ALA A 86 -1.62 10.62 10.88
C ALA A 86 -0.49 10.68 11.93
N ALA A 87 -0.48 9.76 12.89
CA ALA A 87 0.55 9.65 13.91
C ALA A 87 1.90 9.13 13.40
N LEU A 88 1.94 8.52 12.21
CA LEU A 88 3.19 8.14 11.55
C LEU A 88 3.71 9.31 10.70
N GLU A 89 4.99 9.65 10.88
CA GLU A 89 5.66 10.66 10.06
C GLU A 89 5.86 10.14 8.63
N PRO A 90 5.61 10.95 7.59
CA PRO A 90 6.03 10.61 6.24
C PRO A 90 7.56 10.55 6.19
N ILE A 91 8.11 9.46 5.66
CA ILE A 91 9.55 9.39 5.38
C ILE A 91 9.83 10.42 4.26
N LYS A 92 10.62 11.46 4.59
CA LYS A 92 11.16 12.43 3.63
C LYS A 92 12.23 11.81 2.74
#